data_AF-A0A953SFS1-F1
#
_entry.id   AF-A0A953SFS1-F1
#
_cell.length_a   1.000
_cell.length_b   1.000
_cell.length_c   1.000
_cell.angle_alpha   90.00
_cell.angle_beta   90.00
_cell.angle_gamma   90.00
#
_symmetry.space_group_name_H-M   'P 1'
#
loop_
_entity.id
_entity.type
_entity.pdbx_description
1 polymer ?
#
loop_
_entity_poly.entity_id
_entity_poly.type
_entity_poly.pdbx_seq_one_letter_code
_entity_poly.pdbx_strand_id
1 'polypeptide(L)'
;LGGALQGLSAGNDGRIYVTRNGVLEEYERDGASVVRVIGAGASPFAGIAASGPMQVSRSRTNFVAELHSGPAWENFDPSELPPVTATAGECPADLAQPFEVLDLADINAFVAGFLAQDAIADVNDDGLFDLEDISLFIESFLAGCA
;
A
#
# COMPACT_ATOMS: atom_id res chain seq x y z
N LEU A 1 22.26 15.27 -6.80
CA LEU A 1 20.93 14.85 -6.30
C LEU A 1 20.65 13.47 -6.88
N GLY A 2 21.05 12.37 -6.22
CA GLY A 2 21.16 11.07 -6.91
C GLY A 2 21.05 9.83 -6.01
N GLY A 3 20.21 9.88 -4.97
CA GLY A 3 19.89 8.72 -4.14
C GLY A 3 18.44 8.28 -4.32
N ALA A 4 18.18 6.98 -4.32
CA ALA A 4 16.82 6.44 -4.42
C ALA A 4 15.97 6.92 -3.22
N LEU A 5 14.80 7.48 -3.54
CA LEU A 5 13.79 7.83 -2.53
C LEU A 5 13.27 6.52 -1.92
N GLN A 6 13.36 6.39 -0.61
CA GLN A 6 12.92 5.20 0.15
C GLN A 6 11.58 5.44 0.86
N GLY A 7 11.24 6.71 1.13
CA GLY A 7 9.94 7.06 1.68
C GLY A 7 9.74 8.58 1.75
N LEU A 8 8.48 8.99 1.78
CA LEU A 8 8.07 10.38 1.96
C LEU A 8 6.86 10.43 2.89
N SER A 9 6.89 11.31 3.89
CA SER A 9 5.79 11.53 4.81
C SER A 9 5.62 13.02 5.09
N ALA A 10 4.38 13.50 5.09
CA ALA A 10 4.06 14.87 5.46
C ALA A 10 3.59 14.92 6.92
N GLY A 11 4.26 15.73 7.74
CA GLY A 11 3.88 16.01 9.11
C GLY A 11 2.87 17.14 9.25
N ASN A 12 2.27 17.25 10.43
CA ASN A 12 1.33 18.33 10.77
C ASN A 12 2.03 19.66 11.15
N ASP A 13 3.36 19.63 11.27
CA ASP A 13 4.24 20.75 11.61
C ASP A 13 4.71 21.53 10.39
N GLY A 14 4.13 21.26 9.20
CA GLY A 14 4.51 21.90 7.95
C GLY A 14 5.81 21.35 7.35
N ARG A 15 6.28 20.19 7.83
CA ARG A 15 7.51 19.55 7.37
C ARG A 15 7.23 18.32 6.50
N ILE A 16 8.19 18.06 5.62
CA ILE A 16 8.27 16.82 4.84
C ILE A 16 9.44 16.01 5.38
N TYR A 17 9.20 14.73 5.61
CA TYR A 17 10.16 13.75 6.06
C TYR A 17 10.46 12.84 4.88
N VAL A 18 11.74 12.72 4.52
CA VAL A 18 12.18 11.97 3.34
C VAL A 18 13.23 10.97 3.77
N THR A 19 12.96 9.69 3.58
CA THR A 19 14.01 8.68 3.73
C THR A 19 14.75 8.52 2.40
N ARG A 20 16.07 8.70 2.41
CA ARG A 20 16.93 8.51 1.24
C ARG A 20 18.33 8.16 1.71
N ASN A 21 19.03 7.29 0.98
CA ASN A 21 20.44 6.94 1.27
C ASN A 21 20.67 6.43 2.71
N GLY A 22 19.68 5.77 3.32
CA GLY A 22 19.83 5.27 4.68
C GLY A 22 19.69 6.34 5.76
N VAL A 23 19.27 7.56 5.41
CA VAL A 23 19.07 8.67 6.35
C VAL A 23 17.71 9.31 6.18
N LEU A 24 17.20 9.86 7.28
CA LEU A 24 15.99 10.66 7.30
C LEU A 24 16.36 12.14 7.14
N GLU A 25 15.91 12.73 6.04
CA GLU A 25 16.03 14.15 5.74
C GLU A 25 14.72 14.86 6.08
N GLU A 26 14.81 16.04 6.69
CA GLU A 26 13.66 16.89 6.99
C GLU A 26 13.70 18.16 6.16
N TYR A 27 12.51 18.62 5.80
CA TYR A 27 12.31 19.62 4.78
C TYR A 27 11.19 20.57 5.22
N GLU A 28 11.43 21.89 5.22
CA GLU A 28 10.44 22.93 5.54
C GLU A 28 10.27 23.91 4.38
N ARG A 29 9.08 24.50 4.19
CA ARG A 29 8.92 25.57 3.19
C ARG A 29 9.58 26.86 3.68
N ASP A 30 10.37 27.47 2.81
CA ASP A 30 10.92 28.82 3.01
C ASP A 30 10.18 29.83 2.12
N GLY A 31 9.20 30.52 2.71
CA GLY A 31 8.39 31.50 1.99
C GLY A 31 7.67 30.94 0.76
N ALA A 32 7.92 31.53 -0.41
CA ALA A 32 7.21 31.24 -1.67
C ALA A 32 7.94 30.24 -2.60
N SER A 33 9.06 29.62 -2.20
CA SER A 33 9.81 28.69 -3.05
C SER A 33 10.48 27.53 -2.29
N VAL A 34 11.09 26.63 -3.05
CA VAL A 34 11.35 25.21 -2.76
C VAL A 34 12.15 25.00 -1.47
N VAL A 35 11.44 24.46 -0.48
CA VAL A 35 11.87 23.50 0.54
C VAL A 35 13.34 23.58 1.00
N ARG A 36 13.58 24.11 2.20
CA ARG A 36 14.86 24.09 2.92
C ARG A 36 15.06 22.76 3.64
N VAL A 37 16.28 22.22 3.58
CA VAL A 37 16.70 21.06 4.40
C VAL A 37 16.98 21.50 5.83
N ILE A 38 16.41 20.79 6.80
CA ILE A 38 16.69 20.95 8.22
C ILE A 38 17.98 20.19 8.57
N GLY A 39 18.95 20.89 9.15
CA GLY A 39 20.25 20.33 9.50
C GLY A 39 20.15 19.26 10.59
N ALA A 40 21.06 18.28 10.56
CA ALA A 40 21.14 17.24 11.58
C ALA A 40 21.30 17.85 12.99
N GLY A 41 20.50 17.36 13.94
CA GLY A 41 20.46 17.87 15.32
C GLY A 41 19.56 19.09 15.56
N ALA A 42 19.00 19.71 14.50
CA ALA A 42 17.96 20.74 14.65
C ALA A 42 16.55 20.14 14.87
N SER A 43 16.43 18.82 14.70
CA SER A 43 15.23 18.04 14.95
C SER A 43 15.63 16.65 15.44
N PRO A 44 14.79 15.97 16.26
CA PRO A 44 15.04 14.58 16.67
C PRO A 44 15.03 13.59 15.50
N PHE A 45 14.53 13.98 14.33
CA PHE A 45 14.41 13.10 13.17
C PHE A 45 15.44 13.42 12.05
N ALA A 46 15.93 14.67 11.96
CA ALA A 46 16.88 15.07 10.94
C ALA A 46 18.24 14.38 11.11
N GLY A 47 18.63 13.59 10.11
CA GLY A 47 19.93 12.91 10.02
C GLY A 47 20.01 11.57 10.76
N ILE A 48 18.90 11.03 11.27
CA ILE A 48 18.91 9.68 11.86
C ILE A 48 19.01 8.62 10.76
N ALA A 49 19.60 7.47 11.09
CA ALA A 49 19.63 6.33 10.18
C ALA A 49 18.22 5.77 9.98
N ALA A 50 17.83 5.53 8.73
CA ALA A 50 16.53 4.99 8.36
C ALA A 50 16.68 4.11 7.11
N SER A 51 16.29 2.84 7.19
CA SER A 51 16.52 1.84 6.13
C SER A 51 15.28 1.54 5.27
N GLY A 52 14.17 2.24 5.49
CA GLY A 52 12.89 2.00 4.81
C GLY A 52 11.95 3.20 4.87
N PRO A 53 10.71 3.07 4.36
CA PRO A 53 9.73 4.15 4.39
C PRO A 53 9.39 4.49 5.84
N MET A 54 9.53 5.78 6.18
CA MET A 54 9.07 6.30 7.45
C MET A 54 7.63 6.81 7.29
N GLN A 55 6.75 6.44 8.23
CA GLN A 55 5.43 7.04 8.35
C GLN A 55 5.36 7.82 9.65
N VAL A 56 5.09 9.12 9.57
CA VAL A 56 4.74 9.92 10.73
C VAL A 56 3.23 9.77 10.96
N SER A 57 2.86 8.95 11.94
CA SER A 57 1.45 8.77 12.33
C SER A 57 0.87 10.11 12.75
N ARG A 58 -0.18 10.56 12.05
CA ARG A 58 -0.87 11.81 12.37
C ARG A 58 -1.58 11.66 13.71
N SER A 59 -1.34 12.59 14.63
CA SER A 59 -1.89 12.52 16.00
C SER A 59 -3.42 12.52 15.98
N ARG A 60 -4.02 11.50 16.59
CA ARG A 60 -5.48 11.31 16.74
C ARG A 60 -6.20 12.42 17.53
N THR A 61 -5.46 13.42 18.02
CA THR A 61 -6.04 14.59 18.71
C THR A 61 -6.35 15.75 17.77
N ASN A 62 -5.90 15.71 16.50
CA ASN A 62 -6.39 16.59 15.43
C ASN A 62 -7.52 15.95 14.60
N PHE A 63 -7.93 14.73 14.95
CA PHE A 63 -9.06 14.05 14.35
C PHE A 63 -10.35 14.70 14.86
N VAL A 64 -10.97 15.52 14.01
CA VAL A 64 -12.32 16.03 14.23
C VAL A 64 -13.29 15.12 13.48
N ALA A 65 -14.04 14.30 14.21
CA ALA A 65 -14.93 13.28 13.63
C ALA A 65 -15.97 13.88 12.65
N GLU A 66 -16.44 15.11 12.88
CA GLU A 66 -17.42 15.75 11.98
C GLU A 66 -16.82 16.23 10.63
N LEU A 67 -15.50 16.44 10.55
CA LEU A 67 -14.81 16.83 9.32
C LEU A 67 -14.10 15.66 8.63
N HIS A 68 -13.71 14.64 9.39
CA HIS A 68 -12.86 13.54 8.93
C HIS A 68 -13.55 12.17 8.94
N SER A 69 -14.81 12.10 9.35
CA SER A 69 -15.68 10.91 9.22
C SER A 69 -17.06 11.29 8.67
N GLY A 70 -17.07 12.26 7.75
CA GLY A 70 -18.25 12.61 6.96
C GLY A 70 -18.17 12.06 5.53
N PRO A 71 -19.31 11.94 4.83
CA PRO A 71 -19.46 11.22 3.54
C PRO A 71 -18.67 11.80 2.35
N ALA A 72 -17.88 12.86 2.54
CA ALA A 72 -16.98 13.40 1.53
C ALA A 72 -15.75 12.50 1.27
N TRP A 73 -15.50 11.50 2.13
CA TRP A 73 -14.46 10.48 1.93
C TRP A 73 -15.04 9.07 1.75
N GLU A 74 -16.37 8.91 1.75
CA GLU A 74 -17.05 7.62 1.51
C GLU A 74 -17.70 7.54 0.12
N ASN A 75 -17.92 8.67 -0.56
CA ASN A 75 -18.53 8.70 -1.90
C ASN A 75 -17.50 9.13 -2.95
N PHE A 76 -16.50 8.30 -3.22
CA PHE A 76 -15.91 8.34 -4.56
C PHE A 76 -16.88 7.60 -5.47
N ASP A 77 -17.43 8.29 -6.47
CA ASP A 77 -18.13 7.60 -7.55
C ASP A 77 -17.10 6.63 -8.18
N PRO A 78 -17.40 5.34 -8.34
CA PRO A 78 -16.45 4.38 -8.93
C PRO A 78 -15.90 4.82 -10.30
N SER A 79 -16.63 5.69 -11.02
CA SER A 79 -16.18 6.29 -12.28
C SER A 79 -15.13 7.42 -12.13
N GLU A 80 -14.96 7.96 -10.92
CA GLU A 80 -13.98 8.99 -10.58
C GLU A 80 -12.68 8.41 -10.01
N LEU A 81 -12.69 7.14 -9.62
CA LEU A 81 -11.46 6.42 -9.33
C LEU A 81 -10.69 6.25 -10.65
N PRO A 82 -9.35 6.42 -10.66
CA PRO A 82 -8.58 5.90 -11.78
C PRO A 82 -8.97 4.42 -11.93
N PRO A 83 -9.14 3.90 -13.17
CA PRO A 83 -9.42 2.48 -13.33
C PRO A 83 -8.40 1.73 -12.47
N VAL A 84 -8.89 0.87 -11.58
CA VAL A 84 -8.04 -0.06 -10.85
C VAL A 84 -7.42 -0.90 -11.95
N THR A 85 -6.25 -0.48 -12.38
CA THR A 85 -5.39 -1.27 -13.23
C THR A 85 -4.80 -2.26 -12.26
N ALA A 86 -5.55 -3.33 -12.02
CA ALA A 86 -5.00 -4.58 -11.52
C ALA A 86 -3.93 -4.98 -12.54
N THR A 87 -2.73 -4.44 -12.35
CA THR A 87 -1.57 -4.71 -13.20
C THR A 87 -0.36 -4.82 -12.29
N ALA A 88 -0.50 -5.67 -11.28
CA ALA A 88 0.58 -6.49 -10.78
C ALA A 88 0.10 -7.94 -10.94
N GLY A 89 0.23 -8.48 -12.17
CA GLY A 89 -0.07 -9.87 -12.54
C GLY A 89 -1.53 -10.30 -12.33
N GLU A 90 -2.37 -10.18 -13.36
CA GLU A 90 -3.73 -10.73 -13.37
C GLU A 90 -3.71 -12.27 -13.45
N CYS A 91 -3.23 -12.91 -12.40
CA CYS A 91 -3.30 -14.35 -12.27
C CYS A 91 -3.99 -14.67 -10.95
N PRO A 92 -5.35 -14.69 -10.93
CA PRO A 92 -6.11 -14.98 -9.72
C PRO A 92 -5.73 -16.32 -9.06
N ALA A 93 -5.09 -17.21 -9.82
CA ALA A 93 -4.59 -18.49 -9.33
C ALA A 93 -3.16 -18.45 -8.78
N ASP A 94 -2.40 -17.36 -8.91
CA ASP A 94 -1.02 -17.23 -8.40
C ASP A 94 -1.05 -16.60 -7.00
N LEU A 95 -1.10 -17.46 -6.00
CA LEU A 95 -1.38 -17.12 -4.60
C LEU A 95 -0.15 -17.31 -3.71
N ALA A 96 0.92 -17.91 -4.23
CA ALA A 96 2.12 -18.23 -3.46
C ALA A 96 3.40 -17.89 -4.22
N GLN A 97 4.47 -17.56 -3.48
CA GLN A 97 5.77 -17.39 -4.11
C GLN A 97 6.33 -18.73 -4.63
N PRO A 98 7.02 -18.73 -5.79
CA PRO A 98 7.38 -17.56 -6.60
C PRO A 98 6.23 -17.07 -7.49
N PHE A 99 5.89 -15.77 -7.39
CA PHE A 99 4.89 -15.15 -8.24
C PHE A 99 5.27 -15.22 -9.72
N GLU A 100 4.26 -15.16 -10.58
CA GLU A 100 4.25 -15.39 -12.03
C GLU A 100 4.50 -16.86 -12.42
N VAL A 101 4.43 -17.80 -11.48
CA VAL A 101 4.62 -19.23 -11.71
C VAL A 101 3.54 -20.03 -11.02
N LEU A 102 2.62 -20.60 -11.80
CA LEU A 102 1.59 -21.50 -11.27
C LEU A 102 2.16 -22.88 -10.97
N ASP A 103 2.12 -23.26 -9.69
CA ASP A 103 2.51 -24.58 -9.25
C ASP A 103 1.64 -25.11 -8.09
N LEU A 104 2.12 -26.14 -7.38
CA LEU A 104 1.38 -26.78 -6.30
C LEU A 104 1.29 -25.89 -5.04
N ALA A 105 2.20 -24.92 -4.87
CA ALA A 105 2.17 -23.96 -3.79
C ALA A 105 0.90 -23.11 -3.84
N ASP A 106 0.48 -22.69 -5.04
CA ASP A 106 -0.74 -21.92 -5.25
C ASP A 106 -2.00 -22.70 -4.89
N ILE A 107 -2.08 -23.96 -5.33
CA ILE A 107 -3.17 -24.87 -4.99
C ILE A 107 -3.25 -25.05 -3.47
N ASN A 108 -2.11 -25.24 -2.81
CA ASN A 108 -2.07 -25.37 -1.36
C ASN A 108 -2.46 -24.07 -0.65
N ALA A 109 -2.06 -22.91 -1.17
CA ALA A 109 -2.45 -21.61 -0.65
C ALA A 109 -3.97 -21.41 -0.76
N PHE A 110 -4.55 -21.69 -1.94
CA PHE A 110 -6.00 -21.63 -2.15
C PHE A 110 -6.75 -22.55 -1.18
N VAL A 111 -6.38 -23.82 -1.10
CA VAL A 111 -7.06 -24.79 -0.23
C VAL A 111 -6.95 -24.40 1.25
N ALA A 112 -5.77 -23.95 1.68
CA ALA A 112 -5.57 -23.49 3.06
C ALA A 112 -6.42 -22.25 3.37
N GLY A 113 -6.45 -21.27 2.44
CA GLY A 113 -7.27 -20.07 2.55
C GLY A 113 -8.76 -20.38 2.58
N PHE A 114 -9.22 -21.25 1.69
CA PHE A 114 -10.64 -21.64 1.59
C PHE A 114 -11.13 -22.33 2.87
N LEU A 115 -10.34 -23.24 3.45
CA LEU A 115 -10.67 -23.90 4.72
C LEU A 115 -10.62 -22.95 5.92
N ALA A 116 -9.81 -21.89 5.85
CA ALA A 116 -9.69 -20.87 6.88
C ALA A 116 -10.67 -19.70 6.71
N GLN A 117 -11.42 -19.65 5.59
CA GLN A 117 -12.20 -18.49 5.17
C GLN A 117 -11.36 -17.22 5.12
N ASP A 118 -10.15 -17.33 4.59
CA ASP A 118 -9.21 -16.23 4.37
C ASP A 118 -9.47 -15.60 2.99
N ALA A 119 -9.46 -14.27 2.92
CA ALA A 119 -9.72 -13.48 1.71
C ALA A 119 -8.85 -13.88 0.50
N ILE A 120 -7.71 -14.54 0.70
CA ILE A 120 -6.91 -15.08 -0.42
C ILE A 120 -7.67 -16.12 -1.27
N ALA A 121 -8.74 -16.72 -0.74
CA ALA A 121 -9.55 -17.73 -1.43
C ALA A 121 -10.93 -17.23 -1.86
N ASP A 122 -11.23 -15.93 -1.67
CA ASP A 122 -12.41 -15.24 -2.21
C ASP A 122 -11.99 -14.62 -3.55
N VAL A 123 -12.13 -15.40 -4.63
CA VAL A 123 -11.54 -15.09 -5.94
C VAL A 123 -12.39 -14.09 -6.72
N ASN A 124 -13.69 -14.03 -6.40
CA ASN A 124 -14.62 -13.08 -7.00
C ASN A 124 -14.86 -11.82 -6.15
N ASP A 125 -14.21 -11.73 -4.98
CA ASP A 125 -14.32 -10.63 -4.00
C ASP A 125 -15.77 -10.36 -3.54
N ASP A 126 -16.63 -11.38 -3.46
CA ASP A 126 -18.04 -11.24 -3.06
C ASP A 126 -18.30 -11.44 -1.56
N GLY A 127 -17.27 -11.85 -0.81
CA GLY A 127 -17.31 -12.09 0.63
C GLY A 127 -17.89 -13.45 1.04
N LEU A 128 -18.22 -14.31 0.07
CA LEU A 128 -18.57 -15.71 0.26
C LEU A 128 -17.39 -16.59 -0.13
N PHE A 129 -17.35 -17.81 0.42
CA PHE A 129 -16.32 -18.80 0.10
C PHE A 129 -17.04 -20.05 -0.36
N ASP A 130 -17.29 -20.14 -1.67
CA ASP A 130 -18.16 -21.17 -2.23
C ASP A 130 -17.63 -21.83 -3.51
N LEU A 131 -18.52 -22.48 -4.27
CA LEU A 131 -18.13 -23.22 -5.46
C LEU A 131 -17.73 -22.29 -6.62
N GLU A 132 -18.15 -21.04 -6.61
CA GLU A 132 -17.78 -20.05 -7.62
C GLU A 132 -16.30 -19.74 -7.51
N ASP A 133 -15.76 -19.50 -6.30
CA ASP A 133 -14.33 -19.28 -6.07
C ASP A 133 -13.48 -20.44 -6.54
N ILE A 134 -13.91 -21.67 -6.24
CA ILE A 134 -13.22 -22.90 -6.67
C ILE A 134 -13.21 -22.99 -8.19
N SER A 135 -14.32 -22.67 -8.85
CA SER A 135 -14.43 -22.72 -10.30
C SER A 135 -13.54 -21.67 -10.96
N LEU A 136 -13.56 -20.44 -10.46
CA LEU A 136 -12.73 -19.34 -10.94
C LEU A 136 -11.23 -19.60 -10.71
N PHE A 137 -10.86 -20.16 -9.56
CA PHE A 137 -9.48 -20.57 -9.30
C PHE A 137 -9.02 -21.64 -10.31
N ILE A 138 -9.82 -22.67 -10.57
CA ILE A 138 -9.44 -23.73 -11.53
C ILE A 138 -9.36 -23.16 -12.95
N GLU A 139 -10.31 -22.34 -13.36
CA GLU A 139 -10.33 -21.72 -14.70
C GLU A 139 -9.10 -20.83 -14.90
N SER A 140 -8.77 -19.98 -13.93
CA SER A 140 -7.57 -19.13 -13.97
C SER A 140 -6.27 -19.95 -13.92
N PHE A 141 -6.20 -21.01 -13.12
CA PHE A 141 -5.03 -21.88 -13.04
C PHE A 141 -4.75 -22.60 -14.37
N LEU A 142 -5.80 -23.06 -15.07
CA LEU A 142 -5.69 -23.73 -16.37
C LEU A 142 -5.44 -22.75 -17.52
N ALA A 143 -5.91 -21.51 -17.41
CA ALA A 143 -5.63 -20.46 -18.37
C ALA A 143 -4.17 -20.00 -18.32
N GLY A 144 -3.53 -20.12 -17.15
CA GLY A 144 -2.18 -19.64 -16.91
C GLY A 144 -2.13 -18.15 -16.57
N CYS A 145 -0.98 -17.68 -16.10
CA CYS A 145 -0.71 -16.24 -15.95
C CYS A 145 -0.26 -15.67 -17.31
N ALA A 146 -0.93 -14.64 -17.82
CA ALA A 146 -0.66 -14.02 -19.13
C ALA A 146 -0.27 -12.55 -19.02
#